data_AF-A0A523TX65-F1
#
_entry.id   AF-A0A523TX65-F1
#
_cell.length_a   1.000
_cell.length_b   1.000
_cell.length_c   1.000
_cell.angle_alpha   90.00
_cell.angle_beta   90.00
_cell.angle_gamma   90.00
#
_symmetry.space_group_name_H-M   'P 1'
#
loop_
_entity.id
_entity.type
_entity.pdbx_description
1 polymer ?
#
loop_
_entity_poly.entity_id
_entity_poly.type
_entity_poly.pdbx_seq_one_letter_code
_entity_poly.pdbx_strand_id
1 'polypeptide(L)'
;MSRLQCDECGCHAMAQREVGGHVFIECQVCGMQIGNDDFFDTIDFNAWAERNKIEPASRECVRALNSIEGFETYSSCGGHPDEGLPPYVYFTTTTRAQRFIPRVVELLEMIRRDTACRWILEVTARKGLSFWLRPLFPLLSRHLSADEVQRARKDLRTIAAALVKHSRLAWWYRND
;
A
#
# COMPACT_ATOMS: atom_id res chain seq x y z
N MET A 1 23.08 21.69 27.94
CA MET A 1 21.89 21.09 27.29
C MET A 1 21.43 22.09 26.24
N SER A 2 21.59 21.78 24.95
CA SER A 2 21.03 22.63 23.90
C SER A 2 19.51 22.62 24.03
N ARG A 3 18.88 23.79 24.04
CA ARG A 3 17.42 23.87 23.94
C ARG A 3 17.06 23.57 22.50
N LEU A 4 16.22 22.57 22.28
CA LEU A 4 15.72 22.27 20.94
C LEU A 4 14.88 23.47 20.47
N GLN A 5 15.17 23.97 19.27
CA GLN A 5 14.48 25.09 18.65
C GLN A 5 13.81 24.59 17.37
N CYS A 6 12.61 25.10 17.08
CA CYS A 6 11.92 24.83 15.83
C CYS A 6 12.60 25.56 14.67
N ASP A 7 12.97 24.84 13.61
CA ASP A 7 13.65 25.40 12.44
C ASP A 7 12.73 26.29 11.58
N GLU A 8 11.41 26.09 11.67
CA GLU A 8 10.43 26.85 10.88
C GLU A 8 10.05 28.20 11.52
N CYS A 9 9.85 28.25 12.84
CA CYS A 9 9.35 29.45 13.52
C CYS A 9 10.28 29.99 14.61
N GLY A 10 11.41 29.33 14.87
CA GLY A 10 12.37 29.72 15.90
C GLY A 10 11.85 29.55 17.34
N CYS A 11 10.67 28.98 17.55
CA CYS A 11 10.10 28.77 18.88
C CYS A 11 10.83 27.64 19.62
N HIS A 12 10.93 27.78 20.94
CA HIS A 12 11.52 26.77 21.83
C HIS A 12 10.47 25.86 22.49
N ALA A 13 9.18 26.10 22.23
CA ALA A 13 8.08 25.29 22.74
C ALA A 13 7.96 23.98 21.94
N MET A 14 8.87 23.05 22.20
CA MET A 14 8.91 21.73 21.60
C MET A 14 8.38 20.71 22.60
N ALA A 15 7.43 19.87 22.19
CA ALA A 15 6.92 18.78 23.04
C ALA A 15 7.18 17.43 22.40
N GLN A 16 7.55 16.46 23.23
CA GLN A 16 7.60 15.06 22.82
C GLN A 16 6.18 14.51 22.70
N ARG A 17 5.89 13.87 21.57
CA ARG A 17 4.62 13.20 21.28
C ARG A 17 4.89 11.73 20.99
N GLU A 18 3.89 10.90 21.31
CA GLU A 18 3.92 9.47 20.97
C GLU A 18 2.65 9.13 20.19
N VAL A 19 2.82 8.54 19.00
CA VAL A 19 1.71 8.05 18.16
C VAL A 19 2.10 6.68 17.65
N GLY A 20 1.28 5.67 17.94
CA GLY A 20 1.51 4.29 17.49
C GLY A 20 2.81 3.67 18.00
N GLY A 21 3.26 4.02 19.22
CA GLY A 21 4.49 3.49 19.84
C GLY A 21 5.79 4.15 19.36
N HIS A 22 5.68 5.18 18.53
CA HIS A 22 6.82 5.95 18.03
C HIS A 22 6.83 7.35 18.63
N VAL A 23 8.03 7.81 18.96
CA VAL A 23 8.27 9.08 19.62
C VAL A 23 8.82 10.09 18.63
N PHE A 24 8.23 11.28 18.58
CA PHE A 24 8.70 12.42 17.80
C PHE A 24 8.58 13.71 18.60
N ILE A 25 9.18 14.79 18.09
CA ILE A 25 9.13 16.11 18.70
C ILE A 25 8.31 17.04 17.82
N GLU A 26 7.34 17.74 18.41
CA GLU A 26 6.45 18.64 17.71
C GLU A 26 6.53 20.06 18.29
N CYS A 27 6.68 21.06 17.43
CA CYS A 27 6.56 22.45 17.81
C CYS A 27 5.10 22.77 18.20
N GLN A 28 4.88 23.20 19.44
CA GLN A 28 3.55 23.51 19.96
C GLN A 28 2.97 24.83 19.40
N VAL A 29 3.71 25.54 18.55
CA VAL A 29 3.26 26.80 17.92
C VAL A 29 2.90 26.59 16.45
N CYS A 30 3.84 26.09 15.64
CA CYS A 30 3.60 25.91 14.19
C CYS A 30 3.28 24.46 13.78
N GLY A 31 3.38 23.49 14.69
CA GLY A 31 3.13 22.08 14.40
C GLY A 31 4.25 21.37 13.66
N MET A 32 5.40 22.01 13.39
CA MET A 32 6.55 21.36 12.74
C MET A 32 7.01 20.14 13.55
N GLN A 33 7.20 19.03 12.87
CA GLN A 33 7.55 17.74 13.46
C GLN A 33 9.00 17.38 13.13
N ILE A 34 9.73 16.90 14.14
CA ILE A 34 11.12 16.44 14.05
C ILE A 34 11.15 14.99 14.52
N GLY A 35 11.67 14.09 13.68
CA GLY A 35 11.60 12.64 13.89
C GLY A 35 12.12 11.89 12.67
N ASN A 36 11.89 10.59 12.63
CA ASN A 36 12.29 9.75 11.50
C ASN A 36 11.32 9.94 10.32
N ASP A 37 11.83 10.26 9.13
CA ASP A 37 11.03 10.44 7.91
C ASP A 37 10.15 9.21 7.59
N ASP A 38 10.67 7.99 7.78
CA ASP A 38 9.91 6.75 7.58
C ASP A 38 8.67 6.66 8.49
N PHE A 39 8.75 7.28 9.66
CA PHE A 39 7.66 7.32 10.63
C PHE A 39 6.58 8.35 10.25
N PHE A 40 6.98 9.55 9.80
CA PHE A 40 6.02 10.55 9.32
C PHE A 40 5.30 10.07 8.06
N ASP A 41 6.01 9.44 7.13
CA ASP A 41 5.40 8.76 5.98
C ASP A 41 4.37 7.70 6.41
N THR A 42 4.60 7.05 7.56
CA THR A 42 3.68 6.05 8.10
C THR A 42 2.45 6.68 8.75
N ILE A 43 2.60 7.77 9.52
CA ILE A 43 1.46 8.51 10.08
C ILE A 43 0.63 9.11 8.96
N ASP A 44 1.27 9.82 8.04
CA ASP A 44 0.60 10.51 6.94
C ASP A 44 -0.14 9.52 6.06
N PHE A 45 0.46 8.37 5.78
CA PHE A 45 -0.21 7.29 5.08
C PHE A 45 -1.40 6.74 5.87
N ASN A 46 -1.29 6.55 7.19
CA ASN A 46 -2.40 6.06 8.00
C ASN A 46 -3.57 7.05 8.03
N ALA A 47 -3.29 8.34 8.21
CA ALA A 47 -4.30 9.40 8.16
C ALA A 47 -4.92 9.54 6.76
N TRP A 48 -4.12 9.39 5.70
CA TRP A 48 -4.62 9.30 4.32
C TRP A 48 -5.50 8.05 4.13
N ALA A 49 -5.06 6.89 4.60
CA ALA A 49 -5.76 5.62 4.48
C ALA A 49 -7.13 5.68 5.18
N GLU A 50 -7.21 6.28 6.36
CA GLU A 50 -8.47 6.48 7.08
C GLU A 50 -9.42 7.40 6.33
N ARG A 51 -8.94 8.56 5.85
CA ARG A 51 -9.74 9.50 5.04
C ARG A 51 -10.27 8.85 3.76
N ASN A 52 -9.50 7.94 3.17
CA ASN A 52 -9.84 7.21 1.94
C ASN A 52 -10.49 5.84 2.21
N LYS A 53 -10.83 5.53 3.46
CA LYS A 53 -11.49 4.27 3.88
C LYS A 53 -10.74 3.02 3.40
N ILE A 54 -9.41 3.07 3.37
CA ILE A 54 -8.55 1.92 3.06
C ILE A 54 -8.52 0.99 4.26
N GLU A 55 -8.99 -0.24 4.04
CA GLU A 55 -9.08 -1.26 5.07
C GLU A 55 -7.69 -1.63 5.62
N PRO A 56 -7.55 -1.85 6.94
CA PRO A 56 -6.25 -2.14 7.56
C PRO A 56 -5.48 -3.31 6.93
N ALA A 57 -6.18 -4.33 6.45
CA ALA A 57 -5.55 -5.52 5.87
C ALA A 57 -4.95 -5.28 4.46
N SER A 58 -5.41 -4.28 3.71
CA SER A 58 -4.87 -3.93 2.39
C SER A 58 -3.84 -2.79 2.44
N ARG A 59 -3.72 -2.07 3.57
CA ARG A 59 -2.87 -0.88 3.73
C ARG A 59 -1.43 -1.06 3.23
N GLU A 60 -0.76 -2.15 3.60
CA GLU A 60 0.62 -2.40 3.17
C GLU A 60 0.73 -2.56 1.64
N CYS A 61 -0.21 -3.29 1.04
CA CYS A 61 -0.24 -3.47 -0.42
C CYS A 61 -0.58 -2.17 -1.15
N VAL A 62 -1.51 -1.38 -0.61
CA VAL A 62 -1.87 -0.05 -1.13
C VAL A 62 -0.67 0.90 -1.04
N ARG A 63 0.04 0.93 0.09
CA ARG A 63 1.25 1.73 0.26
C ARG A 63 2.33 1.32 -0.74
N ALA A 64 2.56 0.02 -0.89
CA ALA A 64 3.55 -0.52 -1.82
C ALA A 64 3.22 -0.14 -3.28
N LEU A 65 1.95 -0.25 -3.69
CA LEU A 65 1.51 0.16 -5.03
C LEU A 65 1.67 1.67 -5.24
N ASN A 66 1.17 2.49 -4.31
CA ASN A 66 1.27 3.95 -4.42
C ASN A 66 2.70 4.48 -4.33
N SER A 67 3.66 3.69 -3.82
CA SER A 67 5.08 4.05 -3.84
C SER A 67 5.72 3.96 -5.23
N ILE A 68 5.07 3.27 -6.18
CA ILE A 68 5.51 3.23 -7.57
C ILE A 68 5.02 4.50 -8.25
N GLU A 69 5.96 5.30 -8.78
CA GLU A 69 5.65 6.58 -9.40
C GLU A 69 4.55 6.44 -10.47
N GLY A 70 3.48 7.21 -10.29
CA GLY A 70 2.34 7.27 -11.20
C GLY A 70 1.29 6.17 -11.01
N PHE A 71 1.37 5.38 -9.95
CA PHE A 71 0.28 4.50 -9.49
C PHE A 71 -0.57 5.22 -8.44
N GLU A 72 -1.89 5.07 -8.53
CA GLU A 72 -2.81 5.67 -7.56
C GLU A 72 -3.96 4.72 -7.25
N THR A 73 -4.09 4.33 -5.98
CA THR A 73 -5.16 3.48 -5.50
C THR A 73 -6.46 4.27 -5.29
N TYR A 74 -7.56 3.80 -5.87
CA TYR A 74 -8.90 4.36 -5.70
C TYR A 74 -9.69 3.69 -4.59
N SER A 75 -9.63 2.36 -4.53
CA SER A 75 -10.34 1.58 -3.51
C SER A 75 -9.61 0.28 -3.22
N SER A 76 -9.91 -0.30 -2.08
CA SER A 76 -9.40 -1.62 -1.71
C SER A 76 -10.36 -2.30 -0.76
N CYS A 77 -10.28 -3.62 -0.72
CA CYS A 77 -10.90 -4.43 0.30
C CYS A 77 -9.84 -5.39 0.86
N GLY A 78 -9.77 -5.51 2.17
CA GLY A 78 -8.94 -6.45 2.90
C GLY A 78 -9.47 -7.88 2.89
N GLY A 79 -10.69 -8.07 2.38
CA GLY A 79 -11.44 -9.32 2.38
C GLY A 79 -12.22 -9.52 3.67
N HIS A 80 -13.43 -10.07 3.54
CA HIS A 80 -14.35 -10.37 4.65
C HIS A 80 -14.64 -11.88 4.68
N PRO A 81 -13.91 -12.66 5.52
CA PRO A 81 -14.03 -14.11 5.57
C PRO A 81 -15.45 -14.61 5.83
N ASP A 82 -16.19 -13.92 6.70
CA ASP A 82 -17.55 -14.30 7.09
C ASP A 82 -18.56 -14.08 5.95
N GLU A 83 -18.26 -13.18 5.03
CA GLU A 83 -19.09 -12.86 3.86
C GLU A 83 -18.64 -13.59 2.59
N GLY A 84 -17.52 -14.32 2.66
CA GLY A 84 -16.89 -14.92 1.48
C GLY A 84 -16.37 -13.89 0.48
N LEU A 85 -16.13 -12.63 0.90
CA LEU A 85 -15.66 -11.56 0.01
C LEU A 85 -14.13 -11.56 -0.04
N PRO A 86 -13.51 -11.77 -1.22
CA PRO A 86 -12.06 -11.81 -1.32
C PRO A 86 -11.42 -10.41 -1.28
N PRO A 87 -10.15 -10.31 -0.86
CA PRO A 87 -9.43 -9.04 -0.91
C PRO A 87 -9.19 -8.55 -2.35
N TYR A 88 -9.08 -7.24 -2.52
CA TYR A 88 -8.66 -6.62 -3.77
C TYR A 88 -8.01 -5.25 -3.55
N VAL A 89 -7.24 -4.78 -4.54
CA VAL A 89 -6.83 -3.38 -4.66
C VAL A 89 -7.17 -2.88 -6.06
N TYR A 90 -7.92 -1.79 -6.15
CA TYR A 90 -8.31 -1.14 -7.40
C TYR A 90 -7.57 0.18 -7.55
N PHE A 91 -6.84 0.32 -8.64
CA PHE A 91 -5.93 1.45 -8.87
C PHE A 91 -5.90 1.88 -10.33
N THR A 92 -5.37 3.07 -10.57
CA THR A 92 -5.03 3.58 -11.91
C THR A 92 -3.54 3.79 -12.03
N THR A 93 -3.11 4.01 -13.26
CA THR A 93 -1.75 4.45 -13.56
C THR A 93 -1.77 5.61 -14.54
N THR A 94 -0.86 6.57 -14.37
CA THR A 94 -0.55 7.53 -15.44
C THR A 94 -0.07 6.80 -16.71
N THR A 95 -0.21 7.43 -17.88
CA THR A 95 0.24 6.83 -19.16
C THR A 95 1.70 6.38 -19.13
N ARG A 96 2.59 7.15 -18.48
CA ARG A 96 4.01 6.78 -18.33
C ARG A 96 4.19 5.56 -17.43
N ALA A 97 3.39 5.43 -16.38
CA ALA A 97 3.49 4.35 -15.41
C ALA A 97 2.91 3.02 -15.93
N GLN A 98 2.09 3.03 -16.99
CA GLN A 98 1.57 1.81 -17.63
C GLN A 98 2.66 0.84 -18.09
N ARG A 99 3.87 1.35 -18.40
CA ARG A 99 5.03 0.51 -18.74
C ARG A 99 5.46 -0.45 -17.62
N PHE A 100 5.07 -0.18 -16.37
CA PHE A 100 5.40 -1.03 -15.22
C PHE A 100 4.35 -2.13 -14.99
N ILE A 101 3.22 -2.11 -15.69
CA ILE A 101 2.18 -3.13 -15.56
C ILE A 101 2.70 -4.54 -15.87
N PRO A 102 3.45 -4.78 -16.97
CA PRO A 102 4.08 -6.08 -17.21
C PRO A 102 4.99 -6.53 -16.07
N ARG A 103 5.70 -5.60 -15.41
CA ARG A 103 6.59 -5.90 -14.27
C ARG A 103 5.81 -6.33 -13.03
N VAL A 104 4.63 -5.74 -12.79
CA VAL A 104 3.72 -6.21 -11.75
C VAL A 104 3.24 -7.63 -12.05
N VAL A 105 2.88 -7.93 -13.31
CA VAL A 105 2.47 -9.29 -13.71
C VAL A 105 3.60 -10.30 -13.55
N GLU A 106 4.81 -9.98 -14.01
CA GLU A 106 6.02 -10.79 -13.82
C GLU A 106 6.28 -11.06 -12.33
N LEU A 107 6.16 -10.03 -11.50
CA LEU A 107 6.31 -10.14 -10.05
C LEU A 107 5.28 -11.11 -9.44
N LEU A 108 4.01 -11.03 -9.83
CA LEU A 108 2.97 -11.93 -9.35
C LEU A 108 3.27 -13.39 -9.71
N GLU A 109 3.83 -13.64 -10.90
CA GLU A 109 4.26 -14.99 -11.30
C GLU A 109 5.50 -15.46 -10.51
N MET A 110 6.43 -14.57 -10.18
CA MET A 110 7.60 -14.89 -9.34
C MET A 110 7.21 -15.34 -7.93
N ILE A 111 6.24 -14.65 -7.31
CA ILE A 111 5.81 -14.95 -5.93
C ILE A 111 4.69 -15.99 -5.85
N ARG A 112 4.27 -16.56 -6.99
CA ARG A 112 3.13 -17.49 -7.07
C ARG A 112 3.22 -18.69 -6.11
N ARG A 113 4.44 -19.13 -5.78
CA ARG A 113 4.67 -20.25 -4.85
C ARG A 113 4.61 -19.83 -3.38
N ASP A 114 4.74 -18.53 -3.11
CA ASP A 114 4.74 -17.94 -1.77
C ASP A 114 3.34 -17.42 -1.38
N THR A 115 2.40 -17.39 -2.33
CA THR A 115 1.00 -17.02 -2.11
C THR A 115 0.11 -18.27 -2.05
N ALA A 116 -0.91 -18.24 -1.21
CA ALA A 116 -1.86 -19.34 -1.05
C ALA A 116 -2.79 -19.52 -2.25
N CYS A 117 -2.98 -18.47 -3.04
CA CYS A 117 -3.76 -18.51 -4.27
C CYS A 117 -3.03 -17.77 -5.41
N ARG A 118 -3.51 -17.95 -6.64
CA ARG A 118 -3.00 -17.19 -7.78
C ARG A 118 -3.58 -15.79 -7.74
N TRP A 119 -2.74 -14.78 -7.88
CA TRP A 119 -3.16 -13.39 -8.02
C TRP A 119 -3.09 -12.96 -9.48
N ILE A 120 -4.02 -12.10 -9.87
CA ILE A 120 -4.10 -11.57 -11.23
C ILE A 120 -4.25 -10.05 -11.20
N LEU A 121 -3.88 -9.46 -12.34
CA LEU A 121 -4.19 -8.08 -12.66
C LEU A 121 -5.27 -8.06 -13.74
N GLU A 122 -6.48 -7.65 -13.39
CA GLU A 122 -7.56 -7.47 -14.35
C GLU A 122 -7.60 -6.02 -14.81
N VAL A 123 -7.64 -5.82 -16.13
CA VAL A 123 -7.69 -4.49 -16.75
C VAL A 123 -9.15 -4.10 -17.01
N THR A 124 -9.52 -2.89 -16.64
CA THR A 124 -10.82 -2.30 -16.98
C THR A 124 -10.64 -0.95 -17.66
N ALA A 125 -11.48 -0.69 -18.67
CA ALA A 125 -11.50 0.57 -19.40
C ALA A 125 -12.68 1.42 -18.93
N ARG A 126 -12.48 2.24 -17.89
CA ARG A 126 -13.47 3.24 -17.42
C ARG A 126 -12.80 4.60 -17.33
N LYS A 127 -12.98 5.44 -18.35
CA LYS A 127 -12.36 6.77 -18.47
C LYS A 127 -10.82 6.75 -18.42
N GLY A 128 -10.22 5.66 -18.89
CA GLY A 128 -8.79 5.36 -18.78
C GLY A 128 -8.57 3.87 -18.51
N LEU A 129 -7.31 3.45 -18.43
CA LEU A 129 -6.95 2.12 -17.98
C LEU A 129 -6.88 2.10 -16.45
N SER A 130 -7.70 1.25 -15.85
CA SER A 130 -7.66 0.95 -14.41
C SER A 130 -7.45 -0.54 -14.21
N PHE A 131 -6.99 -0.91 -13.02
CA PHE A 131 -6.50 -2.25 -12.74
C PHE A 131 -7.05 -2.75 -11.42
N TRP A 132 -7.48 -4.00 -11.40
CA TRP A 132 -7.82 -4.74 -10.20
C TRP A 132 -6.73 -5.77 -9.92
N LEU A 133 -6.02 -5.60 -8.80
CA LEU A 133 -5.20 -6.65 -8.22
C LEU A 133 -6.09 -7.49 -7.31
N ARG A 134 -6.35 -8.74 -7.70
CA ARG A 134 -7.27 -9.63 -6.95
C ARG A 134 -6.86 -11.10 -7.07
N PRO A 135 -7.23 -11.95 -6.11
CA PRO A 135 -7.05 -13.38 -6.23
C PRO A 135 -7.96 -13.96 -7.32
N LEU A 136 -7.44 -14.95 -8.03
CA LEU A 136 -8.17 -15.74 -9.02
C LEU A 136 -8.67 -17.03 -8.36
N PHE A 137 -9.99 -17.07 -8.13
CA PHE A 137 -10.67 -18.28 -7.72
C PHE A 137 -11.38 -18.90 -8.94
N PRO A 138 -10.97 -20.10 -9.40
CA PRO A 138 -11.48 -20.69 -10.64
C PRO A 138 -12.95 -21.14 -10.58
N LEU A 139 -13.55 -21.16 -9.39
CA LEU A 139 -14.95 -21.55 -9.18
C LEU A 139 -15.71 -20.35 -8.61
N LEU A 140 -16.10 -19.42 -9.47
CA LEU A 140 -16.91 -18.25 -9.09
C LEU A 140 -18.33 -18.61 -8.63
N SER A 141 -18.77 -19.86 -8.87
CA SER A 141 -20.10 -20.37 -8.53
C SER A 141 -20.22 -20.95 -7.11
N ARG A 142 -19.10 -21.08 -6.38
CA ARG A 142 -19.12 -21.45 -4.94
C ARG A 142 -18.87 -20.22 -4.10
N HIS A 143 -19.59 -20.10 -2.99
CA HIS A 143 -19.22 -19.16 -1.94
C HIS A 143 -17.80 -19.53 -1.48
N LEU A 144 -16.90 -18.56 -1.42
CA LEU A 144 -15.56 -18.78 -0.91
C LEU A 144 -15.64 -19.13 0.58
N SER A 145 -14.90 -20.13 1.01
CA SER A 145 -14.78 -20.44 2.43
C SER A 145 -14.04 -19.31 3.16
N ALA A 146 -14.37 -19.11 4.43
CA ALA A 146 -13.66 -18.16 5.29
C ALA A 146 -12.13 -18.40 5.28
N ASP A 147 -11.71 -19.67 5.24
CA ASP A 147 -10.29 -20.05 5.15
C ASP A 147 -9.64 -19.67 3.81
N GLU A 148 -10.34 -19.76 2.69
CA GLU A 148 -9.85 -19.27 1.39
C GLU A 148 -9.65 -17.75 1.41
N VAL A 149 -10.64 -17.01 1.91
CA VAL A 149 -10.56 -15.54 2.02
C VAL A 149 -9.45 -15.13 2.98
N GLN A 150 -9.35 -15.78 4.15
CA GLN A 150 -8.33 -15.47 5.14
C GLN A 150 -6.91 -15.76 4.64
N ARG A 151 -6.74 -16.81 3.82
CA ARG A 151 -5.46 -17.10 3.16
C ARG A 151 -5.12 -16.04 2.12
N ALA A 152 -6.05 -15.68 1.24
CA ALA A 152 -5.84 -14.59 0.29
C ALA A 152 -5.52 -13.26 1.01
N ARG A 153 -6.17 -12.97 2.14
CA ARG A 153 -5.87 -11.78 2.94
C ARG A 153 -4.42 -11.76 3.42
N LYS A 154 -3.83 -12.90 3.76
CA LYS A 154 -2.41 -12.99 4.14
C LYS A 154 -1.48 -12.73 2.96
N ASP A 155 -1.87 -13.16 1.75
CA ASP A 155 -1.07 -12.96 0.53
C ASP A 155 -0.83 -11.47 0.22
N LEU A 156 -1.74 -10.56 0.63
CA LEU A 156 -1.56 -9.11 0.45
C LEU A 156 -0.23 -8.60 1.03
N ARG A 157 0.22 -9.15 2.17
CA ARG A 157 1.51 -8.79 2.77
C ARG A 157 2.68 -9.32 1.97
N THR A 158 2.58 -10.56 1.48
CA THR A 158 3.59 -11.16 0.58
C THR A 158 3.76 -10.32 -0.68
N ILE A 159 2.64 -9.89 -1.28
CA ILE A 159 2.64 -9.04 -2.47
C ILE A 159 3.23 -7.66 -2.16
N ALA A 160 2.83 -7.04 -1.05
CA ALA A 160 3.37 -5.75 -0.62
C ALA A 160 4.89 -5.80 -0.45
N ALA A 161 5.39 -6.79 0.27
CA ALA A 161 6.83 -6.98 0.49
C ALA A 161 7.58 -7.20 -0.82
N ALA A 162 7.01 -7.98 -1.74
CA ALA A 162 7.59 -8.19 -3.06
C ALA A 162 7.63 -6.90 -3.88
N LEU A 163 6.53 -6.13 -3.92
CA LEU A 163 6.47 -4.84 -4.63
C LEU A 163 7.51 -3.86 -4.10
N VAL A 164 7.64 -3.70 -2.78
CA VAL A 164 8.64 -2.82 -2.16
C VAL A 164 10.06 -3.27 -2.51
N LYS A 165 10.34 -4.57 -2.42
CA LYS A 165 11.66 -5.13 -2.72
C LYS A 165 12.02 -4.95 -4.20
N HIS A 166 11.13 -5.33 -5.10
CA HIS A 166 11.42 -5.46 -6.52
C HIS A 166 11.33 -4.14 -7.28
N SER A 167 10.47 -3.21 -6.85
CA SER A 167 10.36 -1.88 -7.47
C SER A 167 11.65 -1.06 -7.36
N ARG A 168 12.54 -1.41 -6.42
CA ARG A 168 13.85 -0.77 -6.22
C ARG A 168 14.98 -1.40 -7.03
N LEU A 169 14.73 -2.51 -7.72
CA LEU A 169 15.78 -3.25 -8.45
C LEU A 169 15.91 -2.75 -9.90
N ALA A 170 17.12 -2.84 -10.45
CA ALA A 170 17.42 -2.33 -11.79
C ALA A 170 16.54 -2.94 -12.90
N TRP A 171 16.14 -4.21 -12.78
CA TRP A 171 15.28 -4.87 -13.77
C TRP A 171 13.90 -4.20 -13.91
N TRP A 172 13.39 -3.58 -12.84
CA TRP A 172 12.12 -2.87 -12.83
C TRP A 172 12.09 -1.72 -13.84
N TYR A 173 13.24 -1.09 -14.06
CA TYR A 173 13.40 0.09 -14.90
C TYR A 173 14.01 -0.20 -16.27
N ARG A 174 14.27 -1.47 -16.61
CA ARG A 174 14.74 -1.84 -17.94
C ARG A 174 13.59 -1.69 -18.94
N ASN A 175 13.84 -0.92 -19.99
CA ASN A 175 12.98 -0.92 -21.18
C ASN A 175 13.42 -2.12 -22.01
N ASP A 176 12.57 -3.16 -22.07
CA ASP A 176 12.73 -4.22 -23.07
C ASP A 176 12.08 -3.77 -24.40
#